data_AF-A0A2X2V5G4-F1
#
_entry.id   AF-A0A2X2V5G4-F1
#
_cell.length_a   1.000
_cell.length_b   1.000
_cell.length_c   1.000
_cell.angle_alpha   90.00
_cell.angle_beta   90.00
_cell.angle_gamma   90.00
#
_symmetry.space_group_name_H-M   'P 1'
#
loop_
_entity.id
_entity.type
_entity.pdbx_description
1 polymer ?
#
loop_
_entity_poly.entity_id
_entity_poly.type
_entity_poly.pdbx_seq_one_letter_code
_entity_poly.pdbx_strand_id
1 'polypeptide(L)'
;MWIFAASWIEPALAALLVIVLMLWTGVLNWNDITNNKAAWNTFVWFATLVALADGLSSTGFISWLGKEGGALMTGIAPGTATIVLLLAFYLLHYLFASTTAHTTALLPAMLTSPPPFRA
;
A
#
# COMPACT_ATOMS: atom_id res chain seq x y z
N MET A 1 4.78 16.60 -17.83
CA MET A 1 3.88 15.59 -18.43
C MET A 1 3.05 14.87 -17.40
N TRP A 2 3.63 14.28 -16.34
CA TRP A 2 2.89 13.63 -15.25
C TRP A 2 1.73 14.49 -14.70
N ILE A 3 1.96 15.74 -14.31
CA ILE A 3 0.92 16.57 -13.66
C ILE A 3 -0.25 16.91 -14.61
N PHE A 4 0.02 17.09 -15.90
CA PHE A 4 -0.97 17.59 -16.87
C PHE A 4 -1.57 16.48 -17.77
N ALA A 5 -0.98 15.28 -17.77
CA ALA A 5 -1.41 14.15 -18.60
C ALA A 5 -1.81 12.92 -17.77
N ALA A 6 -2.14 13.11 -16.49
CA ALA A 6 -2.48 12.01 -15.56
C ALA A 6 -3.67 11.15 -16.03
N SER A 7 -4.58 11.70 -16.85
CA SER A 7 -5.71 10.95 -17.41
C SER A 7 -5.36 10.11 -18.66
N TRP A 8 -4.16 10.28 -19.21
CA TRP A 8 -3.74 9.65 -20.47
C TRP A 8 -2.52 8.74 -20.28
N ILE A 9 -1.65 9.05 -19.30
CA ILE A 9 -0.37 8.37 -19.08
C ILE A 9 -0.20 8.11 -17.59
N GLU A 10 0.02 6.83 -17.26
CA GLU A 10 0.39 6.41 -15.91
C GLU A 10 1.75 7.00 -15.49
N PRO A 11 1.92 7.46 -14.23
CA PRO A 11 3.17 8.10 -13.78
C PRO A 11 4.43 7.24 -14.01
N ALA A 12 4.32 5.92 -13.83
CA ALA A 12 5.43 5.00 -14.09
C ALA A 12 5.83 4.97 -15.57
N LEU A 13 4.84 5.00 -16.48
CA LEU A 13 5.09 5.06 -17.92
C LEU A 13 5.74 6.39 -18.32
N ALA A 14 5.30 7.50 -17.73
CA ALA A 14 5.93 8.80 -17.94
C ALA A 14 7.40 8.81 -17.53
N ALA A 15 7.75 8.19 -16.41
CA ALA A 15 9.14 8.07 -15.94
C ALA A 15 9.99 7.22 -16.90
N LEU A 16 9.47 6.07 -17.36
CA LEU A 16 10.16 5.22 -18.33
C LEU A 16 10.41 5.94 -19.67
N LEU A 17 9.43 6.71 -20.14
CA LEU A 17 9.58 7.50 -21.36
C LEU A 17 10.71 8.53 -21.23
N VAL A 18 10.81 9.20 -20.08
CA VAL A 18 11.92 10.14 -19.81
C VAL A 18 13.27 9.42 -19.83
N ILE A 19 13.38 8.23 -19.25
CA ILE A 19 14.62 7.42 -19.30
C ILE A 19 15.00 7.07 -20.74
N VAL A 20 14.03 6.64 -21.55
CA VAL A 20 14.24 6.34 -22.98
C VAL A 20 14.72 7.58 -23.74
N LEU A 21 14.12 8.75 -23.50
CA LEU A 21 14.56 10.01 -24.11
C LEU A 21 15.97 10.40 -23.67
N MET A 22 16.32 10.22 -22.40
CA MET A 22 17.68 10.50 -21.90
C MET A 22 18.74 9.60 -22.53
N LEU A 23 18.41 8.32 -22.77
CA LEU A 23 19.28 7.40 -23.52
C LEU A 23 19.39 7.80 -25.00
N TRP A 24 18.27 8.15 -25.63
CA TRP A 24 18.25 8.52 -27.05
C TRP A 24 18.98 9.84 -27.33
N THR A 25 18.89 10.81 -26.42
CA THR A 25 19.59 12.10 -26.52
C THR A 25 21.05 12.03 -26.09
N GLY A 26 21.52 10.89 -25.56
CA GLY A 26 22.89 10.70 -25.09
C GLY A 26 23.22 11.44 -23.79
N VAL A 27 22.20 11.95 -23.08
CA VAL A 27 22.37 12.55 -21.74
C VAL A 27 22.82 11.50 -20.72
N LEU A 28 22.35 10.26 -20.90
CA LEU A 28 22.79 9.09 -20.15
C LEU A 28 23.20 7.97 -21.11
N ASN A 29 24.18 7.17 -20.71
CA ASN A 29 24.50 5.90 -21.35
C ASN A 29 23.89 4.74 -20.57
N TRP A 30 23.78 3.58 -21.21
CA TRP A 30 23.29 2.37 -20.56
C TRP A 30 24.06 2.02 -19.29
N ASN A 31 25.38 2.22 -19.30
CA ASN A 31 26.25 1.98 -18.15
C ASN A 31 25.94 2.89 -16.96
N ASP A 32 25.42 4.10 -17.18
CA ASP A 32 25.06 5.00 -16.09
C ASP A 32 23.83 4.46 -15.34
N ILE A 33 22.92 3.80 -16.05
CA ILE A 33 21.71 3.17 -15.48
C ILE A 33 22.07 1.87 -14.74
N THR A 34 22.84 0.98 -15.38
CA THR A 34 23.18 -0.33 -14.78
C THR A 34 24.12 -0.21 -13.59
N ASN A 35 25.01 0.79 -13.57
CA ASN A 35 25.92 1.01 -12.45
C ASN A 35 25.33 1.87 -11.32
N ASN A 36 24.11 2.39 -11.46
CA ASN A 36 23.45 3.17 -10.41
C ASN A 36 22.93 2.28 -9.27
N LYS A 37 23.84 1.86 -8.38
CA LYS A 37 23.54 0.94 -7.27
C LYS A 37 22.44 1.48 -6.34
N ALA A 38 22.35 2.79 -6.14
CA ALA A 38 21.34 3.39 -5.26
C ALA A 38 19.92 3.20 -5.83
N ALA A 39 19.75 3.38 -7.15
CA ALA A 39 18.48 3.16 -7.83
C ALA A 39 18.07 1.68 -7.75
N TRP A 40 18.98 0.76 -8.07
CA TRP A 40 18.71 -0.69 -7.99
C TRP A 40 18.43 -1.16 -6.57
N ASN A 41 19.17 -0.67 -5.57
CA ASN A 41 18.95 -1.01 -4.18
C ASN A 41 17.54 -0.60 -3.73
N THR A 42 17.14 0.63 -4.06
CA THR A 42 15.81 1.16 -3.75
C THR A 42 14.72 0.31 -4.43
N PHE A 43 14.89 0.01 -5.73
CA PHE A 43 13.95 -0.78 -6.50
C PHE A 43 13.74 -2.18 -5.89
N VAL A 44 14.82 -2.90 -5.59
CA VAL A 44 14.74 -4.26 -5.03
C VAL A 44 14.15 -4.25 -3.61
N TRP A 45 14.53 -3.28 -2.78
CA TRP A 45 13.96 -3.14 -1.44
C TRP A 45 12.45 -2.94 -1.49
N PHE A 46 11.97 -1.99 -2.30
CA PHE A 46 10.53 -1.74 -2.44
C PHE A 46 9.80 -2.91 -3.08
N ALA A 47 10.36 -3.54 -4.11
CA ALA A 47 9.76 -4.71 -4.75
C ALA A 47 9.54 -5.86 -3.75
N THR A 48 10.52 -6.10 -2.86
CA THR A 48 10.42 -7.13 -1.83
C THR A 48 9.37 -6.79 -0.78
N LEU A 49 9.32 -5.53 -0.31
CA LEU A 49 8.31 -5.07 0.65
C LEU A 49 6.89 -5.16 0.10
N VAL A 50 6.69 -4.76 -1.16
CA VAL A 50 5.39 -4.86 -1.83
C VAL A 50 4.98 -6.32 -1.97
N ALA A 51 5.88 -7.20 -2.43
CA ALA A 51 5.59 -8.63 -2.53
C ALA A 51 5.24 -9.28 -1.18
N LEU A 52 5.89 -8.86 -0.08
CA LEU A 52 5.57 -9.34 1.26
C LEU A 52 4.20 -8.84 1.75
N ALA A 53 3.87 -7.57 1.51
CA ALA A 53 2.58 -7.00 1.86
C ALA A 53 1.43 -7.66 1.07
N ASP A 54 1.62 -7.87 -0.23
CA ASP A 54 0.67 -8.62 -1.07
C ASP A 54 0.56 -10.07 -0.62
N GLY A 55 1.69 -10.70 -0.25
CA GLY A 55 1.74 -12.02 0.37
C GLY A 55 0.89 -12.09 1.64
N LEU A 56 1.07 -11.14 2.56
CA LEU A 56 0.30 -11.06 3.80
C LEU A 56 -1.21 -10.92 3.52
N SER A 57 -1.60 -10.08 2.56
CA SER A 57 -2.99 -9.94 2.15
C SER A 57 -3.56 -11.22 1.54
N SER A 58 -2.79 -11.89 0.66
CA SER A 58 -3.23 -13.12 -0.02
C SER A 58 -3.36 -14.34 0.90
N THR A 59 -2.61 -14.40 2.01
CA THR A 59 -2.75 -15.47 3.01
C THR A 59 -4.07 -15.46 3.78
N GLY A 60 -4.86 -14.39 3.67
CA GLY A 60 -6.10 -14.23 4.43
C GLY A 60 -5.89 -13.72 5.86
N PHE A 61 -4.65 -13.37 6.25
CA PHE A 61 -4.34 -12.80 7.57
C PHE A 61 -5.20 -11.57 7.87
N ILE A 62 -5.41 -10.70 6.89
CA ILE A 62 -6.23 -9.50 7.05
C ILE A 62 -7.70 -9.83 7.33
N SER A 63 -8.24 -10.85 6.64
CA SER A 63 -9.60 -11.32 6.87
C SER A 63 -9.77 -11.96 8.25
N TRP A 64 -8.80 -12.79 8.66
CA TRP A 64 -8.75 -13.37 10.00
C TRP A 64 -8.68 -12.29 11.07
N LEU A 65 -7.80 -11.29 10.90
CA LEU A 65 -7.62 -10.20 11.85
C LEU A 65 -8.89 -9.37 12.00
N GLY A 66 -9.59 -9.06 10.90
CA GLY A 66 -10.87 -8.36 10.94
C GLY A 66 -11.96 -9.14 11.69
N LYS A 67 -11.99 -10.47 11.53
CA LYS A 67 -12.96 -11.34 12.21
C LYS A 67 -12.70 -11.43 13.71
N GLU A 68 -11.47 -11.75 14.10
CA GLU A 68 -11.10 -11.87 15.53
C GLU A 68 -11.15 -10.51 16.23
N GLY A 69 -10.68 -9.45 15.55
CA GLY A 69 -10.80 -8.08 16.02
C GLY A 69 -12.26 -7.67 16.23
N GLY A 70 -13.14 -7.95 15.26
CA GLY A 70 -14.57 -7.69 15.37
C GLY A 70 -15.24 -8.44 16.53
N ALA A 71 -14.83 -9.67 16.81
CA ALA A 71 -15.33 -10.45 17.95
C ALA A 71 -14.94 -9.80 19.30
N LEU A 72 -13.70 -9.31 19.43
CA LEU A 72 -13.23 -8.58 20.62
C LEU A 72 -13.96 -7.25 20.84
N MET A 73 -14.58 -6.70 19.80
CA MET A 73 -15.31 -5.42 19.88
C MET A 73 -16.78 -5.58 20.27
N THR A 74 -17.27 -6.81 20.41
CA THR A 74 -18.65 -7.06 20.85
C THR A 74 -18.87 -6.54 22.28
N GLY A 75 -19.93 -5.76 22.48
CA GLY A 75 -20.27 -5.17 23.80
C GLY A 75 -19.47 -3.92 24.21
N ILE A 76 -18.57 -3.40 23.36
CA ILE A 76 -17.86 -2.15 23.61
C ILE A 76 -18.70 -0.95 23.17
N ALA A 77 -18.71 0.12 23.98
CA ALA A 77 -19.40 1.37 23.64
C ALA A 77 -18.86 1.97 22.32
N PRO A 78 -19.73 2.51 21.43
CA PRO A 78 -19.33 2.96 20.09
C PRO A 78 -18.17 3.97 20.05
N GLY A 79 -18.09 4.87 21.04
CA GLY A 79 -17.02 5.85 21.15
C GLY A 79 -15.65 5.22 21.40
N THR A 80 -15.58 4.27 22.35
CA THR A 80 -14.35 3.52 22.65
C THR A 80 -13.97 2.61 21.49
N ALA A 81 -14.95 1.96 20.85
CA ALA A 81 -14.74 1.13 19.67
C ALA A 81 -14.07 1.92 18.53
N THR A 82 -14.53 3.15 18.28
CA THR A 82 -13.94 4.04 17.26
C THR A 82 -12.48 4.36 17.56
N ILE A 83 -12.14 4.67 18.81
CA ILE A 83 -10.76 4.99 19.22
C ILE A 83 -9.86 3.76 19.03
N VAL A 84 -10.32 2.58 19.44
CA VAL A 84 -9.58 1.32 19.30
C VAL A 84 -9.35 0.99 17.82
N LEU A 85 -10.37 1.14 16.97
CA LEU A 85 -10.27 0.94 15.52
C LEU A 85 -9.27 1.92 14.89
N LEU A 86 -9.27 3.19 15.29
CA LEU A 86 -8.34 4.18 14.78
C LEU A 86 -6.88 3.86 15.15
N LEU A 87 -6.64 3.44 16.39
CA LEU A 87 -5.31 2.98 16.83
C LEU A 87 -4.87 1.73 16.09
N ALA A 88 -5.76 0.75 15.92
CA ALA A 88 -5.48 -0.48 15.18
C ALA A 88 -5.16 -0.17 13.70
N PHE A 89 -5.93 0.70 13.05
CA PHE A 89 -5.67 1.12 11.67
C PHE A 89 -4.32 1.82 11.52
N TYR A 90 -3.94 2.66 12.49
CA TYR A 90 -2.63 3.30 12.49
C TYR A 90 -1.48 2.28 12.67
N LEU A 91 -1.63 1.33 13.59
CA LEU A 91 -0.61 0.32 13.85
C LEU A 91 -0.46 -0.67 12.69
N LEU A 92 -1.56 -1.08 12.07
CA LEU A 92 -1.55 -1.99 10.94
C LEU A 92 -0.93 -1.36 9.69
N HIS A 93 -0.88 -0.03 9.60
CA HIS A 93 -0.20 0.66 8.50
C HIS A 93 1.27 0.21 8.34
N TYR A 94 1.95 -0.09 9.44
CA TYR A 94 3.35 -0.56 9.42
C TYR A 94 3.55 -1.93 8.76
N LEU A 95 2.47 -2.69 8.54
CA LEU A 95 2.52 -3.97 7.83
C LEU A 95 2.41 -3.84 6.31
N PHE A 96 2.09 -2.65 5.79
CA PHE A 96 1.86 -2.43 4.37
C PHE A 96 2.90 -1.49 3.77
N ALA A 97 3.43 -1.87 2.60
CA ALA A 97 4.37 -1.05 1.85
C ALA A 97 3.71 0.14 1.11
N SER A 98 2.38 0.15 1.00
CA SER A 98 1.60 1.14 0.26
C SER A 98 0.35 1.57 1.02
N THR A 99 0.07 2.88 1.04
CA THR A 99 -1.15 3.45 1.62
C THR A 99 -2.40 2.99 0.89
N THR A 100 -2.34 2.82 -0.44
CA THR A 100 -3.46 2.31 -1.23
C THR A 100 -3.73 0.85 -0.92
N ALA A 101 -2.70 0.00 -0.85
CA ALA A 101 -2.87 -1.42 -0.51
C ALA A 101 -3.39 -1.59 0.93
N HIS A 102 -2.92 -0.75 1.84
CA HIS A 102 -3.39 -0.70 3.22
C HIS A 102 -4.89 -0.40 3.31
N THR A 103 -5.36 0.66 2.62
CA THR A 103 -6.77 1.07 2.70
C THR A 103 -7.70 0.10 1.98
N THR A 104 -7.30 -0.46 0.83
CA THR A 104 -8.13 -1.44 0.11
C THR A 104 -8.30 -2.74 0.88
N ALA A 105 -7.28 -3.16 1.65
CA ALA A 105 -7.33 -4.39 2.45
C ALA A 105 -8.10 -4.22 3.77
N LEU A 106 -7.86 -3.13 4.51
CA LEU A 106 -8.40 -2.97 5.87
C LEU A 106 -9.78 -2.32 5.94
N LEU A 107 -10.10 -1.40 5.04
CA LEU A 107 -11.34 -0.61 5.13
C LEU A 107 -12.60 -1.51 5.11
N PRO A 108 -12.72 -2.54 4.24
CA PRO A 108 -13.85 -3.45 4.28
C PRO A 108 -13.94 -4.25 5.58
N ALA A 109 -12.80 -4.70 6.13
CA ALA A 109 -12.74 -5.48 7.36
C ALA A 109 -13.20 -4.67 8.58
N MET A 110 -12.82 -3.40 8.64
CA MET A 110 -13.21 -2.50 9.74
C MET A 110 -14.67 -2.05 9.66
N LEU A 111 -15.20 -1.84 8.45
CA LEU A 111 -16.60 -1.42 8.27
C LEU A 111 -17.60 -2.57 8.44
N THR A 112 -17.17 -3.82 8.19
CA THR A 112 -18.03 -5.01 8.28
C THR A 112 -18.10 -5.60 9.70
N SER A 113 -17.30 -5.10 10.65
CA SER A 113 -17.44 -5.49 12.06
C SER A 113 -18.86 -5.17 12.53
N PRO A 114 -19.57 -6.10 13.20
CA PRO A 114 -20.99 -5.95 13.49
C PRO A 114 -21.26 -4.66 14.27
N PRO A 115 -22.25 -3.85 13.85
CA PRO A 115 -22.54 -2.60 14.53
C PRO A 115 -23.01 -2.87 15.96
N PRO A 116 -22.61 -2.05 16.95
CA PRO A 116 -23.00 -2.20 18.35
C PRO A 116 -24.51 -2.01 18.64
N PHE A 117 -25.36 -1.89 17.61
CA PHE A 117 -26.77 -1.50 17.71
C PHE A 117 -27.76 -2.64 17.41
N ARG A 118 -27.31 -3.90 17.45
CA ARG A 118 -28.21 -5.07 17.42
C ARG A 118 -28.15 -5.84 18.74
N ALA A 119 -28.91 -5.36 19.71
CA ALA A 119 -29.49 -6.13 20.82
C ALA A 119 -30.88 -5.53 21.11
#